data_AF-A0A252E3E2-F1
#
_entry.id   AF-A0A252E3E2-F1
#
_cell.length_a   1.000
_cell.length_b   1.000
_cell.length_c   1.000
_cell.angle_alpha   90.00
_cell.angle_beta   90.00
_cell.angle_gamma   90.00
#
_symmetry.space_group_name_H-M   'P 1'
#
loop_
_entity.id
_entity.type
_entity.pdbx_description
1 polymer ?
#
loop_
_entity_poly.entity_id
_entity_poly.type
_entity_poly.pdbx_seq_one_letter_code
_entity_poly.pdbx_strand_id
1 'polypeptide(L)'
;MLIFDQFEEFFFVYPEPKQRRQFFEFLGECLNILSVKVILSLRIDYLHYLLECNRLSSLKIIGNDILSNHVLYELGNFSPSDTQSIIQRLTENTSFYLEPALIDQLVTDLAGELGEVRPIELQVVGAQLQTENITTLAKYQELGSNAKEELVKRYLAEVVDDCGAENQQAAELLLYLLTDEKGTRPLKTRVELERDLQQYLSFSEVQLSEIPPTPLEKGGYIAAFIPKRGNNTITPSTPLLRGSPQAGGSRDQVLNASRLDLILKIFVKSGLVVLLPENPADRYQLVHDYLAAFIRQQQEPKLKQVMAELEAEKKQRKISEARFNKLLRYALMGSVAAGLVLAGLAVTAWDAARRADEQKKHAEISEINALANSSEALSVAGQYPDALIEGLKAGVKLKSIAGGATDTLTQMRTLATLQQAVYLQPKEPKENRAIEVNTLEGHSHWLYSVVFSPDGQKLASSGLDNTIKIWDITTGKAIKTLAGHSSVVFSPDGQKLASGSGDNTIKIWDIATGKAIKTLSGHSSAVNSVVFSPDGQKLASGSGDNTIKIWD
;
A
#
# COMPACT_ATOMS: atom_id res chain seq x y z
N MET A 1 -59.43 -0.42 -45.52
CA MET A 1 -58.25 -0.88 -44.74
C MET A 1 -57.51 0.37 -44.29
N LEU A 2 -57.27 0.50 -43.00
CA LEU A 2 -56.50 1.59 -42.41
C LEU A 2 -55.17 1.01 -41.93
N ILE A 3 -54.06 1.60 -42.36
CA ILE A 3 -52.72 1.21 -41.91
C ILE A 3 -52.11 2.42 -41.21
N PHE A 4 -51.74 2.23 -39.95
CA PHE A 4 -50.98 3.19 -39.18
C PHE A 4 -49.57 2.65 -39.09
N ASP A 5 -48.68 3.15 -39.94
CA ASP A 5 -47.27 2.82 -39.88
C ASP A 5 -46.57 3.72 -38.86
N GLN A 6 -45.54 3.19 -38.17
CA GLN A 6 -44.80 3.90 -37.11
C GLN A 6 -45.72 4.54 -36.05
N PHE A 7 -46.70 3.76 -35.56
CA PHE A 7 -47.73 4.27 -34.66
C PHE A 7 -47.17 4.85 -33.35
N GLU A 8 -45.93 4.53 -32.96
CA GLU A 8 -45.29 5.14 -31.80
C GLU A 8 -45.16 6.67 -31.88
N GLU A 9 -45.10 7.25 -33.08
CA GLU A 9 -44.97 8.70 -33.26
C GLU A 9 -46.17 9.46 -32.68
N PHE A 10 -47.35 8.84 -32.70
CA PHE A 10 -48.55 9.37 -32.08
C PHE A 10 -48.34 9.67 -30.59
N PHE A 11 -47.59 8.83 -29.87
CA PHE A 11 -47.33 9.02 -28.44
C PHE A 11 -46.30 10.12 -28.17
N PHE A 12 -45.43 10.44 -29.13
CA PHE A 12 -44.51 11.57 -29.01
C PHE A 12 -45.21 12.91 -29.23
N VAL A 13 -46.13 12.95 -30.20
CA VAL A 13 -46.89 14.17 -30.53
C VAL A 13 -47.94 14.44 -29.46
N TYR A 14 -48.58 13.40 -28.93
CA TYR A 14 -49.61 13.48 -27.90
C TYR A 14 -49.18 12.71 -26.63
N PRO A 15 -48.36 13.35 -25.77
CA PRO A 15 -47.82 12.69 -24.58
C PRO A 15 -48.87 12.50 -23.48
N GLU A 16 -49.91 13.33 -23.44
CA GLU A 16 -50.93 13.28 -22.40
C GLU A 16 -52.07 12.29 -22.73
N PRO A 17 -52.39 11.34 -21.82
CA PRO A 17 -53.46 10.36 -22.04
C PRO A 17 -54.83 10.98 -22.38
N LYS A 18 -55.14 12.14 -21.79
CA LYS A 18 -56.41 12.87 -22.04
C LYS A 18 -56.55 13.28 -23.51
N GLN A 19 -55.45 13.67 -24.16
CA GLN A 19 -55.44 14.11 -25.55
C GLN A 19 -55.59 12.92 -26.50
N ARG A 20 -55.03 11.76 -26.13
CA ARG A 20 -55.10 10.52 -26.93
C ARG A 20 -56.47 9.86 -26.92
N ARG A 21 -57.29 10.15 -25.91
CA ARG A 21 -58.61 9.55 -25.73
C ARG A 21 -59.51 9.63 -26.97
N GLN A 22 -59.54 10.79 -27.63
CA GLN A 22 -60.37 10.99 -28.84
C GLN A 22 -59.95 10.05 -29.98
N PHE A 23 -58.65 9.83 -30.16
CA PHE A 23 -58.14 8.90 -31.16
C PHE A 23 -58.53 7.46 -30.83
N PHE A 24 -58.40 7.05 -29.57
CA PHE A 24 -58.76 5.69 -29.17
C PHE A 24 -60.28 5.43 -29.25
N GLU A 25 -61.12 6.44 -29.01
CA GLU A 25 -62.56 6.35 -29.27
C GLU A 25 -62.84 6.13 -30.76
N PHE A 26 -62.20 6.91 -31.64
CA PHE A 26 -62.25 6.72 -33.10
C PHE A 26 -61.75 5.34 -33.54
N LEU A 27 -60.65 4.85 -32.95
CA LEU A 27 -60.10 3.53 -33.23
C LEU A 27 -61.10 2.44 -32.84
N GLY A 28 -61.75 2.57 -31.68
CA GLY A 28 -62.81 1.68 -31.24
C GLY A 28 -64.01 1.65 -32.19
N GLU A 29 -64.44 2.81 -32.70
CA GLU A 29 -65.49 2.88 -33.73
C GLU A 29 -65.07 2.17 -35.02
N CYS A 30 -63.85 2.38 -35.49
CA CYS A 30 -63.33 1.72 -36.69
C CYS A 30 -63.30 0.20 -36.57
N LEU A 31 -62.90 -0.32 -35.40
CA LEU A 31 -62.85 -1.76 -35.13
C LEU A 31 -64.24 -2.41 -35.03
N ASN A 32 -65.29 -1.62 -34.81
CA ASN A 32 -66.67 -2.10 -34.79
C ASN A 32 -67.29 -2.23 -36.21
N ILE A 33 -66.59 -1.77 -37.26
CA ILE A 33 -67.07 -1.86 -38.64
C ILE A 33 -66.54 -3.13 -39.30
N LEU A 34 -67.43 -4.10 -39.55
CA LEU A 34 -67.12 -5.45 -40.09
C LEU A 34 -66.22 -5.48 -41.34
N SER A 35 -66.25 -4.46 -42.19
CA SER A 35 -65.49 -4.39 -43.45
C SER A 35 -64.18 -3.61 -43.34
N VAL A 36 -63.87 -3.02 -42.18
CA VAL A 36 -62.67 -2.22 -41.97
C VAL A 36 -61.61 -3.06 -41.26
N LYS A 37 -60.52 -3.33 -41.98
CA LYS A 37 -59.30 -3.88 -41.38
C LYS A 37 -58.38 -2.74 -40.93
N VAL A 38 -57.97 -2.75 -39.67
CA VAL A 38 -56.97 -1.82 -39.10
C VAL A 38 -55.67 -2.58 -38.86
N ILE A 39 -54.54 -2.00 -39.25
CA ILE A 39 -53.19 -2.54 -39.01
C ILE A 39 -52.38 -1.46 -38.31
N LEU A 40 -51.82 -1.79 -37.14
CA LEU A 40 -50.91 -0.94 -36.38
C LEU A 40 -49.50 -1.52 -36.48
N SER A 41 -48.55 -0.74 -36.98
CA SER A 41 -47.12 -1.05 -36.93
C SER A 41 -46.54 -0.28 -35.74
N LEU A 42 -46.07 -1.00 -34.70
CA LEU A 42 -45.59 -0.40 -33.46
C LEU A 42 -44.37 -1.17 -32.95
N ARG A 43 -43.36 -0.45 -32.46
CA ARG A 43 -42.22 -1.05 -31.74
C ARG A 43 -42.65 -1.66 -30.40
N ILE A 44 -42.06 -2.80 -30.04
CA ILE A 44 -42.43 -3.57 -28.84
C ILE A 44 -42.33 -2.75 -27.55
N ASP A 45 -41.35 -1.83 -27.45
CA ASP A 45 -41.13 -0.99 -26.27
C ASP A 45 -42.30 -0.03 -25.99
N TYR A 46 -43.12 0.26 -27.01
CA TYR A 46 -44.25 1.19 -26.94
C TYR A 46 -45.59 0.48 -26.76
N LEU A 47 -45.60 -0.85 -26.69
CA LEU A 47 -46.82 -1.64 -26.56
C LEU A 47 -47.63 -1.27 -25.31
N HIS A 48 -46.95 -0.84 -24.24
CA HIS A 48 -47.58 -0.42 -22.99
C HIS A 48 -48.55 0.76 -23.15
N TYR A 49 -48.37 1.65 -24.13
CA TYR A 49 -49.32 2.73 -24.40
C TYR A 49 -50.68 2.22 -24.89
N LEU A 50 -50.73 1.03 -25.48
CA LEU A 50 -51.99 0.41 -25.87
C LEU A 50 -52.82 -0.06 -24.67
N LEU A 51 -52.25 -0.15 -23.47
CA LEU A 51 -53.02 -0.46 -22.24
C LEU A 51 -54.10 0.58 -21.96
N GLU A 52 -53.95 1.82 -22.44
CA GLU A 52 -54.98 2.86 -22.35
C GLU A 52 -56.30 2.45 -23.03
N CYS A 53 -56.23 1.56 -24.02
CA CYS A 53 -57.40 1.00 -24.70
C CYS A 53 -58.30 0.19 -23.76
N ASN A 54 -57.74 -0.45 -22.73
CA ASN A 54 -58.50 -1.29 -21.80
C ASN A 54 -59.58 -0.49 -21.04
N ARG A 55 -59.39 0.83 -20.92
CA ARG A 55 -60.30 1.74 -20.20
C ARG A 55 -61.51 2.18 -21.03
N LEU A 56 -61.56 1.85 -22.33
CA LEU A 56 -62.64 2.25 -23.22
C LEU A 56 -63.64 1.12 -23.45
N SER A 57 -64.92 1.43 -23.24
CA SER A 57 -66.01 0.47 -23.43
C SER A 57 -66.18 0.03 -24.89
N SER A 58 -65.80 0.89 -25.85
CA SER A 58 -65.88 0.62 -27.30
C SER A 58 -64.93 -0.49 -27.77
N LEU A 59 -63.88 -0.79 -27.00
CA LEU A 59 -62.85 -1.78 -27.36
C LEU A 59 -63.15 -3.19 -26.81
N LYS A 60 -64.27 -3.37 -26.11
CA LYS A 60 -64.73 -4.68 -25.60
C LYS A 60 -65.11 -5.70 -26.68
N ILE A 61 -65.24 -5.27 -27.94
CA ILE A 61 -65.65 -6.10 -29.09
C ILE A 61 -64.46 -6.92 -29.64
N ILE A 62 -63.23 -6.59 -29.23
CA ILE A 62 -62.01 -7.24 -29.69
C ILE A 62 -61.91 -8.64 -29.06
N GLY A 63 -61.77 -9.67 -29.90
CA GLY A 63 -61.60 -11.08 -29.51
C GLY A 63 -60.25 -11.36 -28.83
N ASN A 64 -59.61 -12.51 -29.08
CA ASN A 64 -58.31 -12.87 -28.49
C ASN A 64 -57.09 -12.18 -29.15
N ASP A 65 -57.22 -10.93 -29.58
CA ASP A 65 -56.14 -10.16 -30.22
C ASP A 65 -55.27 -9.40 -29.18
N ILE A 66 -54.17 -8.78 -29.61
CA ILE A 66 -53.23 -8.03 -28.78
C ILE A 66 -53.86 -6.80 -28.10
N LEU A 67 -55.00 -6.32 -28.57
CA LEU A 67 -55.76 -5.22 -27.92
C LEU A 67 -56.87 -5.74 -26.99
N SER A 68 -57.00 -7.06 -26.85
CA SER A 68 -57.99 -7.67 -25.97
C SER A 68 -57.64 -7.44 -24.51
N ASN A 69 -58.65 -7.14 -23.69
CA ASN A 69 -58.52 -7.11 -22.24
C ASN A 69 -58.16 -8.49 -21.65
N HIS A 70 -58.27 -9.59 -22.42
CA HIS A 70 -57.83 -10.93 -22.01
C HIS A 70 -56.34 -11.18 -22.25
N VAL A 71 -55.68 -10.34 -23.05
CA VAL A 71 -54.25 -10.44 -23.41
C VAL A 71 -53.48 -9.32 -22.72
N LEU A 72 -54.02 -8.11 -22.74
CA LEU A 72 -53.48 -6.94 -22.06
C LEU A 72 -54.04 -6.84 -20.65
N TYR A 73 -53.22 -7.18 -19.66
CA TYR A 73 -53.52 -6.94 -18.25
C TYR A 73 -52.89 -5.62 -17.81
N GLU A 74 -53.74 -4.63 -17.51
CA GLU A 74 -53.29 -3.41 -16.85
C GLU A 74 -53.10 -3.71 -15.35
N LEU A 75 -51.84 -3.74 -14.90
CA LEU A 75 -51.50 -3.73 -13.47
C LEU A 75 -51.64 -2.30 -12.95
N GLY A 76 -52.89 -1.87 -12.75
CA GLY A 76 -53.26 -0.54 -12.25
C GLY A 76 -53.58 -0.53 -10.75
N ASN A 77 -53.94 0.65 -10.24
CA ASN A 77 -54.45 0.79 -8.88
C ASN A 77 -55.85 0.18 -8.76
N PHE A 78 -56.22 -0.23 -7.56
CA PHE A 78 -57.56 -0.73 -7.25
C PHE A 78 -58.53 0.41 -6.97
N SER A 79 -59.78 0.26 -7.42
CA SER A 79 -60.84 1.12 -6.90
C SER A 79 -61.08 0.82 -5.41
N PRO A 80 -61.65 1.76 -4.63
CA PRO A 80 -62.00 1.50 -3.23
C PRO A 80 -62.91 0.28 -3.05
N SER A 81 -63.90 0.09 -3.94
CA SER A 81 -64.82 -1.06 -3.91
C SER A 81 -64.13 -2.39 -4.23
N ASP A 82 -63.20 -2.37 -5.19
CA ASP A 82 -62.42 -3.57 -5.52
C ASP A 82 -61.50 -3.93 -4.35
N THR A 83 -60.86 -2.93 -3.74
CA THR A 83 -60.00 -3.10 -2.57
C THR A 83 -60.76 -3.74 -1.41
N GLN A 84 -61.94 -3.22 -1.09
CA GLN A 84 -62.80 -3.76 -0.03
C GLN A 84 -63.16 -5.23 -0.30
N SER A 85 -63.54 -5.53 -1.55
CA SER A 85 -63.87 -6.90 -1.99
C SER A 85 -62.67 -7.85 -1.92
N ILE A 86 -61.47 -7.37 -2.28
CA ILE A 86 -60.22 -8.13 -2.21
C ILE A 86 -59.88 -8.44 -0.75
N ILE A 87 -59.92 -7.45 0.15
CA ILE A 87 -59.64 -7.63 1.58
C ILE A 87 -60.61 -8.64 2.19
N GLN A 88 -61.91 -8.50 1.92
CA GLN A 88 -62.93 -9.45 2.39
C GLN A 88 -62.65 -10.87 1.89
N ARG A 89 -62.44 -11.06 0.58
CA ARG A 89 -62.16 -12.39 0.01
C ARG A 89 -60.89 -13.02 0.57
N LEU A 90 -59.84 -12.23 0.79
CA LEU A 90 -58.58 -12.71 1.34
C LEU A 90 -58.71 -13.07 2.82
N THR A 91 -59.55 -12.35 3.58
CA THR A 91 -59.72 -12.59 5.01
C THR A 91 -60.76 -13.67 5.33
N GLU A 92 -61.78 -13.84 4.48
CA GLU A 92 -62.89 -14.81 4.62
C GLU A 92 -62.42 -16.24 4.92
N ASN A 93 -61.33 -16.69 4.28
CA ASN A 93 -60.82 -18.05 4.41
C ASN A 93 -59.58 -18.16 5.33
N THR A 94 -59.21 -17.08 6.00
CA THR A 94 -58.04 -17.05 6.90
C THR A 94 -58.49 -16.95 8.36
N SER A 95 -57.64 -17.37 9.29
CA SER A 95 -57.87 -17.16 10.73
C SER A 95 -57.66 -15.70 11.17
N PHE A 96 -57.47 -14.78 10.23
CA PHE A 96 -57.19 -13.37 10.47
C PHE A 96 -58.41 -12.52 10.10
N TYR A 97 -59.28 -12.29 11.08
CA TYR A 97 -60.51 -11.50 10.91
C TYR A 97 -60.22 -10.01 11.08
N LEU A 98 -60.63 -9.20 10.10
CA LEU A 98 -60.60 -7.74 10.17
C LEU A 98 -62.01 -7.20 10.44
N GLU A 99 -62.13 -6.30 11.42
CA GLU A 99 -63.38 -5.59 11.71
C GLU A 99 -63.86 -4.81 10.46
N PRO A 100 -65.14 -4.86 10.06
CA PRO A 100 -65.63 -4.15 8.88
C PRO A 100 -65.34 -2.65 8.90
N ALA A 101 -65.46 -2.01 10.07
CA ALA A 101 -65.15 -0.60 10.25
C ALA A 101 -63.65 -0.28 10.05
N LEU A 102 -62.76 -1.24 10.36
CA LEU A 102 -61.33 -1.12 10.06
C LEU A 102 -61.08 -1.22 8.56
N ILE A 103 -61.77 -2.14 7.86
CA ILE A 103 -61.64 -2.27 6.40
C ILE A 103 -62.04 -0.95 5.72
N ASP A 104 -63.16 -0.35 6.12
CA ASP A 104 -63.64 0.90 5.54
C ASP A 104 -62.66 2.07 5.77
N GLN A 105 -62.14 2.19 7.01
CA GLN A 105 -61.13 3.20 7.32
C GLN A 105 -59.82 2.95 6.55
N LEU A 106 -59.36 1.71 6.48
CA LEU A 106 -58.13 1.33 5.79
C LEU A 106 -58.21 1.65 4.30
N VAL A 107 -59.32 1.30 3.64
CA VAL A 107 -59.54 1.60 2.22
C VAL A 107 -59.55 3.11 1.99
N THR A 108 -60.17 3.88 2.89
CA THR A 108 -60.18 5.34 2.83
C THR A 108 -58.77 5.93 2.94
N ASP A 109 -58.01 5.47 3.94
CA ASP A 109 -56.65 5.92 4.18
C ASP A 109 -55.72 5.57 3.00
N LEU A 110 -55.82 4.35 2.47
CA LEU A 110 -55.02 3.87 1.34
C LEU A 110 -55.38 4.58 0.02
N ALA A 111 -56.64 4.92 -0.21
CA ALA A 111 -57.06 5.65 -1.40
C ALA A 111 -56.56 7.10 -1.39
N GLY A 112 -56.53 7.71 -0.20
CA GLY A 112 -56.05 9.08 0.01
C GLY A 112 -56.67 10.08 -0.94
N GLU A 113 -55.87 11.05 -1.41
CA GLU A 113 -56.32 12.08 -2.37
C GLU A 113 -56.46 11.54 -3.81
N LEU A 114 -55.84 10.40 -4.12
CA LEU A 114 -55.88 9.81 -5.46
C LEU A 114 -57.22 9.14 -5.76
N GLY A 115 -57.97 8.75 -4.73
CA GLY A 115 -59.23 8.02 -4.89
C GLY A 115 -59.04 6.58 -5.38
N GLU A 116 -57.81 6.09 -5.45
CA GLU A 116 -57.43 4.75 -5.89
C GLU A 116 -56.39 4.18 -4.93
N VAL A 117 -56.40 2.87 -4.71
CA VAL A 117 -55.51 2.16 -3.79
C VAL A 117 -54.38 1.49 -4.57
N ARG A 118 -53.13 1.80 -4.20
CA ARG A 118 -51.96 1.14 -4.78
C ARG A 118 -51.83 -0.29 -4.25
N PRO A 119 -51.69 -1.32 -5.10
CA PRO A 119 -51.58 -2.71 -4.65
C PRO A 119 -50.41 -2.94 -3.69
N ILE A 120 -49.27 -2.27 -3.94
CA ILE A 120 -48.09 -2.36 -3.09
C ILE A 120 -48.31 -1.73 -1.70
N GLU A 121 -49.09 -0.65 -1.62
CA GLU A 121 -49.39 0.02 -0.36
C GLU A 121 -50.33 -0.86 0.47
N LEU A 122 -51.33 -1.48 -0.18
CA LEU A 122 -52.18 -2.49 0.45
C LEU A 122 -51.39 -3.70 0.94
N GLN A 123 -50.42 -4.18 0.15
CA GLN A 123 -49.56 -5.31 0.54
C GLN A 123 -48.71 -4.98 1.77
N VAL A 124 -48.02 -3.83 1.77
CA VAL A 124 -47.16 -3.41 2.88
C VAL A 124 -47.98 -3.20 4.16
N VAL A 125 -49.07 -2.44 4.06
CA VAL A 125 -49.92 -2.16 5.23
C VAL A 125 -50.62 -3.43 5.70
N GLY A 126 -51.12 -4.26 4.79
CA GLY A 126 -51.76 -5.53 5.11
C GLY A 126 -50.81 -6.51 5.80
N ALA A 127 -49.57 -6.62 5.33
CA ALA A 127 -48.54 -7.43 5.98
C ALA A 127 -48.28 -6.94 7.41
N GLN A 128 -48.15 -5.63 7.61
CA GLN A 128 -47.88 -5.09 8.95
C GLN A 128 -49.07 -5.26 9.91
N LEU A 129 -50.31 -5.09 9.43
CA LEU A 129 -51.51 -5.38 10.23
C LEU A 129 -51.51 -6.83 10.72
N GLN A 130 -51.11 -7.77 9.86
CA GLN A 130 -51.01 -9.18 10.21
C GLN A 130 -49.89 -9.46 11.21
N THR A 131 -48.68 -8.93 10.99
CA THR A 131 -47.54 -9.09 11.90
C THR A 131 -47.85 -8.56 13.30
N GLU A 132 -48.46 -7.37 13.39
CA GLU A 132 -48.77 -6.72 14.68
C GLU A 132 -50.13 -7.15 15.25
N ASN A 133 -50.87 -8.03 14.57
CA ASN A 133 -52.19 -8.51 14.96
C ASN A 133 -53.19 -7.37 15.25
N ILE A 134 -53.22 -6.39 14.34
CA ILE A 134 -54.12 -5.24 14.35
C ILE A 134 -55.38 -5.60 13.56
N THR A 135 -56.42 -6.00 14.29
CA THR A 135 -57.67 -6.53 13.72
C THR A 135 -58.88 -5.63 13.94
N THR A 136 -58.75 -4.59 14.76
CA THR A 136 -59.84 -3.68 15.15
C THR A 136 -59.52 -2.24 14.82
N LEU A 137 -60.57 -1.44 14.59
CA LEU A 137 -60.42 -0.01 14.30
C LEU A 137 -59.75 0.74 15.47
N ALA A 138 -60.06 0.35 16.71
CA ALA A 138 -59.47 0.96 17.91
C ALA A 138 -57.94 0.81 17.93
N LYS A 139 -57.41 -0.40 17.70
CA LYS A 139 -55.95 -0.63 17.64
C LYS A 139 -55.29 0.12 16.49
N TYR A 140 -55.97 0.22 15.35
CA TYR A 140 -55.45 0.97 14.21
C TYR A 140 -55.37 2.48 14.53
N GLN A 141 -56.36 3.03 15.23
CA GLN A 141 -56.36 4.43 15.67
C GLN A 141 -55.31 4.75 16.74
N GLU A 142 -54.88 3.76 17.53
CA GLU A 142 -53.77 3.92 18.49
C GLU A 142 -52.44 4.29 17.81
N LEU A 143 -52.28 4.00 16.51
CA LEU A 143 -51.10 4.37 15.72
C LEU A 143 -51.02 5.89 15.43
N GLY A 144 -52.08 6.64 15.71
CA GLY A 144 -52.15 8.09 15.55
C GLY A 144 -52.80 8.55 14.25
N SER A 145 -52.64 9.84 13.92
CA SER A 145 -53.36 10.51 12.83
C SER A 145 -52.98 10.02 11.43
N ASN A 146 -51.79 9.44 11.26
CA ASN A 146 -51.30 8.89 9.98
C ASN A 146 -50.97 7.39 10.14
N ALA A 147 -51.93 6.60 10.62
CA ALA A 147 -51.76 5.17 10.91
C ALA A 147 -51.14 4.37 9.75
N LYS A 148 -51.56 4.62 8.50
CA LYS A 148 -50.98 3.98 7.32
C LYS A 148 -49.48 4.23 7.16
N GLU A 149 -49.02 5.46 7.38
CA GLU A 149 -47.63 5.86 7.20
C GLU A 149 -46.75 5.23 8.27
N GLU A 150 -47.30 5.10 9.48
CA GLU A 150 -46.64 4.44 10.59
C GLU A 150 -46.46 2.94 10.33
N LEU A 151 -47.47 2.27 9.76
CA LEU A 151 -47.36 0.86 9.36
C LEU A 151 -46.31 0.65 8.27
N VAL A 152 -46.25 1.54 7.28
CA VAL A 152 -45.20 1.48 6.23
C VAL A 152 -43.80 1.67 6.84
N LYS A 153 -43.62 2.60 7.78
CA LYS A 153 -42.33 2.79 8.48
C LYS A 153 -41.90 1.56 9.26
N ARG A 154 -42.84 0.94 9.99
CA ARG A 154 -42.57 -0.26 10.79
C ARG A 154 -42.22 -1.44 9.91
N TYR A 155 -42.93 -1.63 8.81
CA TYR A 155 -42.59 -2.64 7.81
C TYR A 155 -41.17 -2.48 7.26
N LEU A 156 -40.79 -1.26 6.86
CA LEU A 156 -39.42 -0.99 6.38
C LEU A 156 -38.37 -1.26 7.45
N ALA A 157 -38.66 -0.91 8.71
CA ALA A 157 -37.77 -1.17 9.83
C ALA A 157 -37.61 -2.67 10.13
N GLU A 158 -38.69 -3.44 10.04
CA GLU A 158 -38.68 -4.90 10.22
C GLU A 158 -37.86 -5.60 9.13
N VAL A 159 -38.03 -5.22 7.86
CA VAL A 159 -37.21 -5.77 6.75
C VAL A 159 -35.72 -5.47 6.93
N VAL A 160 -35.39 -4.32 7.53
CA VAL A 160 -34.01 -3.97 7.89
C VAL A 160 -33.52 -4.78 9.09
N ASP A 161 -34.37 -5.02 10.09
CA ASP A 161 -34.04 -5.83 11.28
C ASP A 161 -33.82 -7.31 10.92
N ASP A 162 -34.60 -7.85 9.98
CA ASP A 162 -34.44 -9.19 9.41
C ASP A 162 -33.05 -9.42 8.78
N CYS A 163 -32.34 -8.36 8.40
CA CYS A 163 -30.97 -8.44 7.90
C CYS A 163 -29.94 -8.73 8.99
N GLY A 164 -30.30 -8.59 10.27
CA GLY A 164 -29.42 -8.75 11.43
C GLY A 164 -28.70 -7.47 11.83
N ALA A 165 -28.39 -7.34 13.14
CA ALA A 165 -27.80 -6.14 13.73
C ALA A 165 -26.46 -5.75 13.07
N GLU A 166 -25.66 -6.73 12.63
CA GLU A 166 -24.40 -6.50 11.93
C GLU A 166 -24.56 -5.91 10.51
N ASN A 167 -25.73 -6.07 9.89
CA ASN A 167 -26.01 -5.61 8.53
C ASN A 167 -26.96 -4.41 8.50
N GLN A 168 -27.49 -3.98 9.64
CA GLN A 168 -28.51 -2.93 9.76
C GLN A 168 -28.12 -1.64 9.01
N GLN A 169 -26.91 -1.13 9.26
CA GLN A 169 -26.42 0.10 8.61
C GLN A 169 -26.28 -0.08 7.08
N ALA A 170 -25.79 -1.23 6.64
CA ALA A 170 -25.65 -1.53 5.22
C ALA A 170 -27.02 -1.67 4.53
N ALA A 171 -28.00 -2.28 5.20
CA ALA A 171 -29.37 -2.43 4.73
C ALA A 171 -30.06 -1.05 4.59
N GLU A 172 -29.96 -0.17 5.59
CA GLU A 172 -30.50 1.19 5.52
C GLU A 172 -29.90 1.99 4.35
N LEU A 173 -28.58 1.92 4.17
CA LEU A 173 -27.88 2.58 3.07
C LEU A 173 -28.26 1.99 1.71
N LEU A 174 -28.42 0.67 1.59
CA LEU A 174 -28.83 0.03 0.34
C LEU A 174 -30.24 0.43 -0.07
N LEU A 175 -31.19 0.52 0.86
CA LEU A 175 -32.53 1.05 0.58
C LEU A 175 -32.44 2.48 0.05
N TYR A 176 -31.62 3.33 0.68
CA TYR A 176 -31.38 4.68 0.18
C TYR A 176 -30.76 4.69 -1.22
N LEU A 177 -29.78 3.84 -1.51
CA LEU A 177 -29.10 3.75 -2.81
C LEU A 177 -30.01 3.24 -3.94
N LEU A 178 -31.09 2.53 -3.60
CA LEU A 178 -32.15 2.12 -4.53
C LEU A 178 -33.21 3.22 -4.74
N THR A 179 -32.97 4.44 -4.23
CA THR A 179 -33.77 5.64 -4.49
C THR A 179 -32.91 6.76 -5.10
N ASP A 180 -33.49 7.67 -5.87
CA ASP A 180 -32.81 8.86 -6.39
C ASP A 180 -33.34 10.18 -5.80
N GLU A 181 -32.62 11.29 -6.04
CA GLU A 181 -32.98 12.63 -5.51
C GLU A 181 -34.35 13.13 -5.96
N LYS A 182 -34.90 12.55 -7.04
CA LYS A 182 -36.23 12.88 -7.56
C LYS A 182 -37.33 12.01 -6.95
N GLY A 183 -36.99 11.10 -6.03
CA GLY A 183 -37.94 10.15 -5.44
C GLY A 183 -38.31 9.01 -6.39
N THR A 184 -37.45 8.68 -7.35
CA THR A 184 -37.62 7.54 -8.25
C THR A 184 -36.81 6.33 -7.80
N ARG A 185 -37.11 5.19 -8.41
CA ARG A 185 -36.44 3.90 -8.19
C ARG A 185 -35.43 3.56 -9.31
N PRO A 186 -34.15 3.95 -9.20
CA PRO A 186 -33.15 3.58 -10.20
C PRO A 186 -32.93 2.06 -10.28
N LEU A 187 -32.63 1.60 -11.49
CA LEU A 187 -32.26 0.22 -11.78
C LEU A 187 -30.75 0.04 -11.55
N LYS A 188 -30.33 -0.78 -10.57
CA LYS A 188 -28.91 -0.92 -10.21
C LYS A 188 -28.42 -2.36 -10.25
N THR A 189 -27.20 -2.56 -10.71
CA THR A 189 -26.50 -3.85 -10.65
C THR A 189 -25.90 -4.08 -9.26
N ARG A 190 -25.60 -5.35 -8.92
CA ARG A 190 -24.87 -5.71 -7.68
C ARG A 190 -23.56 -4.93 -7.54
N VAL A 191 -22.79 -4.82 -8.63
CA VAL A 191 -21.47 -4.16 -8.63
C VAL A 191 -21.59 -2.66 -8.37
N GLU A 192 -22.61 -2.01 -8.95
CA GLU A 192 -22.89 -0.60 -8.66
C GLU A 192 -23.29 -0.38 -7.21
N LEU A 193 -24.17 -1.24 -6.67
CA LEU A 193 -24.57 -1.17 -5.26
C LEU A 193 -23.39 -1.39 -4.32
N GLU A 194 -22.52 -2.37 -4.60
CA GLU A 194 -21.32 -2.63 -3.82
C GLU A 194 -20.37 -1.43 -3.83
N ARG A 195 -20.08 -0.87 -5.00
CA ARG A 195 -19.22 0.30 -5.16
C ARG A 195 -19.78 1.51 -4.41
N ASP A 196 -21.07 1.79 -4.60
CA ASP A 196 -21.71 2.96 -4.01
C ASP A 196 -21.75 2.80 -2.47
N LEU A 197 -22.06 1.60 -1.96
CA LEU A 197 -22.08 1.29 -0.54
C LEU A 197 -20.69 1.39 0.12
N GLN A 198 -19.64 0.92 -0.56
CA GLN A 198 -18.26 1.02 -0.05
C GLN A 198 -17.82 2.47 0.21
N GLN A 199 -18.30 3.44 -0.58
CA GLN A 199 -17.99 4.87 -0.36
C GLN A 199 -18.49 5.38 0.99
N TYR A 200 -19.56 4.79 1.52
CA TYR A 200 -20.16 5.15 2.81
C TYR A 200 -19.63 4.30 3.97
N LEU A 201 -19.32 3.02 3.74
CA LEU A 201 -18.82 2.11 4.78
C LEU A 201 -17.30 2.23 5.04
N SER A 202 -16.48 2.57 4.04
CA SER A 202 -15.01 2.65 4.19
C SER A 202 -14.51 3.78 5.10
N PHE A 203 -15.42 4.53 5.73
CA PHE A 203 -15.12 5.63 6.63
C PHE A 203 -15.45 5.33 8.10
N SER A 204 -16.08 4.19 8.41
CA SER A 204 -16.27 3.78 9.82
C SER A 204 -15.08 3.03 10.42
N GLU A 205 -14.09 2.63 9.61
CA GLU A 205 -12.88 1.94 10.08
C GLU A 205 -11.62 2.81 9.93
N VAL A 206 -11.30 3.59 10.97
CA VAL A 206 -9.91 3.97 11.24
C VAL A 206 -9.66 4.00 12.76
N GLN A 207 -8.95 3.00 13.30
CA GLN A 207 -7.68 3.22 14.03
C GLN A 207 -6.97 1.92 14.48
N LEU A 208 -5.69 1.84 14.07
CA LEU A 208 -4.49 1.22 14.68
C LEU A 208 -4.45 -0.30 14.98
N SER A 209 -3.56 -1.05 14.33
CA SER A 209 -2.11 -1.09 14.62
C SER A 209 -1.40 -2.14 13.76
N GLU A 210 -0.31 -1.75 13.10
CA GLU A 210 0.69 -2.68 12.60
C GLU A 210 1.55 -3.15 13.78
N ILE A 211 1.27 -4.35 14.30
CA ILE A 211 2.25 -5.21 14.97
C ILE A 211 2.01 -6.63 14.44
N PRO A 212 3.02 -7.33 13.90
CA PRO A 212 2.80 -8.62 13.27
C PRO A 212 2.66 -9.71 14.33
N PRO A 213 1.74 -10.68 14.21
CA PRO A 213 1.88 -11.93 14.92
C PRO A 213 2.62 -12.95 14.05
N THR A 214 3.80 -13.33 14.54
CA THR A 214 4.51 -14.58 14.23
C THR A 214 3.55 -15.78 14.36
N PRO A 215 3.69 -16.86 13.58
CA PRO A 215 2.72 -17.95 13.56
C PRO A 215 2.85 -18.82 14.83
N LEU A 216 1.73 -19.14 15.45
CA LEU A 216 1.65 -20.23 16.43
C LEU A 216 0.60 -21.24 15.97
N GLU A 217 1.08 -22.45 15.71
CA GLU A 217 0.30 -23.63 15.36
C GLU A 217 -0.68 -24.03 16.47
N LYS A 218 -1.83 -24.57 16.04
CA LYS A 218 -2.83 -25.22 16.89
C LYS A 218 -2.43 -26.66 17.22
N GLY A 219 -2.70 -27.03 18.47
CA GLY A 219 -2.98 -28.39 18.94
C GLY A 219 -2.55 -28.51 20.40
N GLY A 220 -3.36 -28.81 21.41
CA GLY A 220 -4.68 -29.41 21.47
C GLY A 220 -4.68 -30.40 22.65
N TYR A 221 -5.73 -30.37 23.47
CA TYR A 221 -6.16 -31.34 24.49
C TYR A 221 -5.81 -31.13 25.98
N ILE A 222 -6.81 -31.52 26.77
CA ILE A 222 -7.11 -31.20 28.18
C ILE A 222 -6.85 -32.46 29.04
N ALA A 223 -6.49 -32.23 30.30
CA ALA A 223 -6.95 -32.91 31.52
C ALA A 223 -5.96 -33.77 32.35
N ALA A 224 -6.06 -33.54 33.67
CA ALA A 224 -5.89 -34.44 34.82
C ALA A 224 -4.59 -34.46 35.65
N PHE A 225 -4.69 -33.83 36.84
CA PHE A 225 -4.46 -34.37 38.21
C PHE A 225 -3.04 -34.75 38.75
N ILE A 226 -2.67 -34.01 39.83
CA ILE A 226 -1.90 -34.29 41.09
C ILE A 226 -0.33 -34.39 41.11
N PRO A 227 0.34 -34.19 42.28
CA PRO A 227 1.22 -33.03 42.49
C PRO A 227 2.65 -33.40 42.98
N LYS A 228 3.58 -32.43 43.08
CA LYS A 228 4.54 -32.31 44.20
C LYS A 228 5.51 -31.13 44.03
N ARG A 229 5.71 -30.42 45.16
CA ARG A 229 6.93 -29.79 45.73
C ARG A 229 7.88 -29.04 44.78
N GLY A 230 8.37 -27.83 45.05
CA GLY A 230 8.33 -27.01 46.26
C GLY A 230 9.37 -25.87 46.14
N ASN A 231 9.31 -24.96 47.13
CA ASN A 231 10.27 -23.92 47.50
C ASN A 231 10.27 -22.56 46.76
N ASN A 232 9.51 -21.64 47.36
CA ASN A 232 9.97 -20.41 48.02
C ASN A 232 11.13 -19.62 47.38
N THR A 233 10.82 -18.37 47.01
CA THR A 233 11.44 -17.21 47.69
C THR A 233 10.55 -15.98 47.54
N ILE A 234 10.46 -15.25 48.65
CA ILE A 234 9.58 -14.10 48.94
C ILE A 234 10.44 -12.83 48.81
N THR A 235 9.90 -11.71 48.32
CA THR A 235 9.86 -10.38 48.99
C THR A 235 9.30 -9.27 48.07
N PRO A 236 8.75 -8.17 48.63
CA PRO A 236 7.45 -7.61 48.23
C PRO A 236 7.49 -6.14 47.77
N SER A 237 6.42 -5.66 47.12
CA SER A 237 5.76 -4.36 47.43
C SER A 237 4.46 -4.15 46.62
N THR A 238 3.35 -3.97 47.36
CA THR A 238 2.01 -3.50 46.96
C THR A 238 1.97 -1.94 47.04
N PRO A 239 0.94 -1.19 46.55
CA PRO A 239 -0.50 -1.46 46.70
C PRO A 239 -1.46 -1.18 45.51
N LEU A 240 -2.46 -2.06 45.40
CA LEU A 240 -3.92 -1.86 45.23
C LEU A 240 -4.49 -0.57 44.59
N LEU A 241 -5.33 -0.75 43.55
CA LEU A 241 -6.74 -0.27 43.41
C LEU A 241 -7.29 -0.82 42.07
N ARG A 242 -8.14 -1.86 42.05
CA ARG A 242 -9.63 -1.86 42.12
C ARG A 242 -10.31 -1.72 40.73
N GLY A 243 -10.96 -2.80 40.28
CA GLY A 243 -12.18 -2.76 39.46
C GLY A 243 -12.09 -3.27 38.02
N SER A 244 -12.46 -4.53 37.79
CA SER A 244 -13.03 -5.02 36.51
C SER A 244 -14.46 -4.44 36.32
N PRO A 245 -15.12 -4.48 35.14
CA PRO A 245 -15.38 -5.69 34.38
C PRO A 245 -15.23 -5.60 32.84
N GLN A 246 -15.23 -6.79 32.27
CA GLN A 246 -15.21 -7.17 30.86
C GLN A 246 -16.18 -6.39 29.97
N ALA A 247 -15.71 -6.03 28.77
CA ALA A 247 -16.52 -5.91 27.56
C ALA A 247 -15.61 -6.21 26.36
N GLY A 248 -15.41 -7.49 26.06
CA GLY A 248 -14.75 -7.93 24.84
C GLY A 248 -15.74 -7.99 23.70
N GLY A 249 -16.06 -6.84 23.11
CA GLY A 249 -16.86 -6.73 21.89
C GLY A 249 -16.10 -5.87 20.87
N SER A 250 -15.40 -6.52 19.95
CA SER A 250 -15.07 -5.95 18.64
C SER A 250 -14.59 -7.07 17.74
N ARG A 251 -15.41 -7.45 16.75
CA ARG A 251 -15.00 -8.23 15.59
C ARG A 251 -15.59 -7.57 14.36
N ASP A 252 -14.76 -6.71 13.77
CA ASP A 252 -14.56 -6.37 12.35
C ASP A 252 -15.81 -6.11 11.48
N GLN A 253 -15.86 -4.87 10.98
CA GLN A 253 -16.94 -4.25 10.21
C GLN A 253 -16.71 -4.35 8.70
N VAL A 254 -16.03 -5.41 8.24
CA VAL A 254 -15.80 -5.63 6.80
C VAL A 254 -17.04 -6.25 6.17
N LEU A 255 -17.72 -5.51 5.30
CA LEU A 255 -18.79 -6.04 4.46
C LEU A 255 -18.18 -6.99 3.42
N ASN A 256 -18.34 -8.30 3.61
CA ASN A 256 -17.92 -9.28 2.62
C ASN A 256 -19.00 -9.48 1.54
N ALA A 257 -18.60 -9.98 0.36
CA ALA A 257 -19.50 -10.23 -0.76
C ALA A 257 -20.76 -11.04 -0.36
N SER A 258 -20.60 -12.00 0.55
CA SER A 258 -21.69 -12.84 1.07
C SER A 258 -22.73 -12.09 1.92
N ARG A 259 -22.35 -11.01 2.61
CA ARG A 259 -23.28 -10.19 3.41
C ARG A 259 -24.17 -9.34 2.51
N LEU A 260 -23.61 -8.72 1.48
CA LEU A 260 -24.39 -7.96 0.50
C LEU A 260 -25.44 -8.86 -0.18
N ASP A 261 -25.04 -10.05 -0.60
CA ASP A 261 -25.94 -11.01 -1.24
C ASP A 261 -27.07 -11.46 -0.29
N LEU A 262 -26.79 -11.58 1.01
CA LEU A 262 -27.80 -11.89 2.02
C LEU A 262 -28.84 -10.76 2.14
N ILE A 263 -28.40 -9.50 2.26
CA ILE A 263 -29.29 -8.34 2.37
C ILE A 263 -30.19 -8.24 1.13
N LEU A 264 -29.59 -8.31 -0.08
CA LEU A 264 -30.35 -8.25 -1.33
C LEU A 264 -31.35 -9.39 -1.43
N LYS A 265 -30.98 -10.60 -1.00
CA LYS A 265 -31.89 -11.75 -0.97
C LYS A 265 -33.06 -11.54 -0.01
N ILE A 266 -32.84 -10.91 1.14
CA ILE A 266 -33.91 -10.57 2.10
C ILE A 266 -34.84 -9.52 1.49
N PHE A 267 -34.30 -8.46 0.89
CA PHE A 267 -35.10 -7.42 0.22
C PHE A 267 -35.95 -7.94 -0.94
N VAL A 268 -35.41 -8.91 -1.70
CA VAL A 268 -36.15 -9.57 -2.77
C VAL A 268 -37.23 -10.48 -2.19
N LYS A 269 -36.93 -11.22 -1.12
CA LYS A 269 -37.90 -12.11 -0.47
C LYS A 269 -39.01 -11.37 0.27
N SER A 270 -38.74 -10.18 0.80
CA SER A 270 -39.76 -9.31 1.38
C SER A 270 -40.65 -8.65 0.32
N GLY A 271 -40.33 -8.81 -0.97
CA GLY A 271 -41.09 -8.18 -2.05
C GLY A 271 -40.94 -6.65 -2.06
N LEU A 272 -39.89 -6.11 -1.43
CA LEU A 272 -39.55 -4.69 -1.44
C LEU A 272 -38.71 -4.33 -2.67
N VAL A 273 -37.90 -5.27 -3.14
CA VAL A 273 -37.00 -5.13 -4.28
C VAL A 273 -37.31 -6.22 -5.32
N VAL A 274 -37.40 -5.83 -6.59
CA VAL A 274 -37.50 -6.76 -7.71
C VAL A 274 -36.10 -7.07 -8.22
N LEU A 275 -35.83 -8.36 -8.41
CA LEU A 275 -34.67 -8.87 -9.14
C LEU A 275 -35.06 -9.11 -10.60
N LEU A 276 -34.44 -8.37 -11.51
CA LEU A 276 -34.59 -8.52 -12.95
C LEU A 276 -33.35 -9.27 -13.49
N PRO A 277 -33.49 -10.54 -13.88
CA PRO A 277 -32.39 -11.28 -14.48
C PRO A 277 -32.12 -10.74 -15.88
N GLU A 278 -30.94 -10.14 -16.08
CA GLU A 278 -30.54 -9.50 -17.33
C GLU A 278 -29.12 -9.95 -17.76
N ASN A 279 -28.84 -9.92 -19.06
CA ASN A 279 -27.51 -10.13 -19.63
C ASN A 279 -26.91 -8.76 -19.99
N PRO A 280 -25.78 -8.33 -19.40
CA PRO A 280 -24.75 -9.14 -18.75
C PRO A 280 -24.85 -9.33 -17.23
N ALA A 281 -25.76 -8.64 -16.53
CA ALA A 281 -25.86 -8.73 -15.08
C ALA A 281 -27.27 -8.48 -14.55
N ASP A 282 -27.62 -9.22 -13.50
CA ASP A 282 -28.86 -9.04 -12.75
C ASP A 282 -28.98 -7.62 -12.16
N ARG A 283 -30.21 -7.11 -12.17
CA ARG A 283 -30.53 -5.77 -11.69
C ARG A 283 -31.56 -5.79 -10.58
N TYR A 284 -31.41 -4.84 -9.67
CA TYR A 284 -32.24 -4.64 -8.50
C TYR A 284 -32.92 -3.28 -8.59
N GLN A 285 -34.21 -3.24 -8.28
CA GLN A 285 -35.00 -2.00 -8.26
C GLN A 285 -36.06 -2.09 -7.17
N LEU A 286 -36.36 -0.98 -6.49
CA LEU A 286 -37.55 -0.94 -5.64
C LEU A 286 -38.80 -1.22 -6.48
N VAL A 287 -39.77 -1.88 -5.85
CA VAL A 287 -41.02 -2.29 -6.53
C VAL A 287 -41.84 -1.08 -6.97
N HIS A 288 -41.83 0.03 -6.21
CA HIS A 288 -42.68 1.18 -6.50
C HIS A 288 -42.12 2.50 -5.98
N ASP A 289 -42.35 3.60 -6.72
CA ASP A 289 -41.81 4.94 -6.43
C ASP A 289 -42.39 5.56 -5.15
N TYR A 290 -43.60 5.17 -4.77
CA TYR A 290 -44.22 5.52 -3.48
C TYR A 290 -43.28 5.27 -2.28
N LEU A 291 -42.58 4.14 -2.30
CA LEU A 291 -41.66 3.77 -1.21
C LEU A 291 -40.38 4.60 -1.23
N ALA A 292 -39.97 5.11 -2.40
CA ALA A 292 -38.74 5.89 -2.53
C ALA A 292 -38.83 7.22 -1.76
N ALA A 293 -39.98 7.91 -1.83
CA ALA A 293 -40.22 9.11 -1.05
C ALA A 293 -40.14 8.84 0.47
N PHE A 294 -40.76 7.74 0.92
CA PHE A 294 -40.74 7.31 2.32
C PHE A 294 -39.34 7.00 2.83
N ILE A 295 -38.61 6.15 2.09
CA ILE A 295 -37.23 5.77 2.40
C ILE A 295 -36.34 7.00 2.49
N ARG A 296 -36.47 7.95 1.55
CA ARG A 296 -35.70 9.19 1.60
C ARG A 296 -36.06 10.07 2.78
N GLN A 297 -37.34 10.33 3.02
CA GLN A 297 -37.76 11.16 4.15
C GLN A 297 -37.25 10.61 5.50
N GLN A 298 -37.23 9.28 5.65
CA GLN A 298 -36.75 8.62 6.85
C GLN A 298 -35.22 8.63 6.99
N GLN A 299 -34.50 8.43 5.89
CA GLN A 299 -33.03 8.27 5.89
C GLN A 299 -32.27 9.59 5.69
N GLU A 300 -32.88 10.62 5.11
CA GLU A 300 -32.24 11.91 4.84
C GLU A 300 -31.67 12.62 6.09
N PRO A 301 -32.33 12.66 7.27
CA PRO A 301 -31.72 13.25 8.47
C PRO A 301 -30.51 12.46 8.98
N LYS A 302 -30.60 11.12 9.00
CA LYS A 302 -29.48 10.24 9.38
C LYS A 302 -28.31 10.41 8.40
N LEU A 303 -28.60 10.44 7.09
CA LEU A 303 -27.58 10.58 6.06
C LEU A 303 -26.93 11.97 6.09
N LYS A 304 -27.69 13.05 6.33
CA LYS A 304 -27.13 14.41 6.52
C LYS A 304 -26.17 14.46 7.70
N GLN A 305 -26.47 13.75 8.79
CA GLN A 305 -25.57 13.64 9.92
C GLN A 305 -24.28 12.88 9.54
N VAL A 306 -24.41 11.71 8.91
CA VAL A 306 -23.25 10.91 8.46
C VAL A 306 -22.40 11.68 7.43
N MET A 307 -23.03 12.40 6.50
CA MET A 307 -22.33 13.23 5.52
C MET A 307 -21.62 14.43 6.18
N ALA A 308 -22.24 15.07 7.17
CA ALA A 308 -21.61 16.16 7.92
C ALA A 308 -20.41 15.66 8.76
N GLU A 309 -20.52 14.50 9.38
CA GLU A 309 -19.43 13.83 10.09
C GLU A 309 -18.28 13.48 9.12
N LEU A 310 -18.61 12.92 7.95
CA LEU A 310 -17.65 12.61 6.89
C LEU A 310 -16.92 13.85 6.37
N GLU A 311 -17.64 14.95 6.16
CA GLU A 311 -17.03 16.22 5.72
C GLU A 311 -16.14 16.83 6.81
N ALA A 312 -16.56 16.74 8.07
CA ALA A 312 -15.77 17.18 9.21
C ALA A 312 -14.48 16.36 9.34
N GLU A 313 -14.55 15.05 9.22
CA GLU A 313 -13.39 14.15 9.25
C GLU A 313 -12.45 14.40 8.07
N LYS A 314 -12.98 14.52 6.85
CA LYS A 314 -12.17 14.88 5.65
C LYS A 314 -11.47 16.23 5.83
N LYS A 315 -12.16 17.21 6.42
CA LYS A 315 -11.59 18.52 6.72
C LYS A 315 -10.51 18.41 7.79
N GLN A 316 -10.74 17.62 8.84
CA GLN A 316 -9.76 17.35 9.89
C GLN A 316 -8.53 16.63 9.35
N ARG A 317 -8.70 15.65 8.46
CA ARG A 317 -7.62 14.95 7.77
C ARG A 317 -6.80 15.91 6.92
N LYS A 318 -7.43 16.73 6.08
CA LYS A 318 -6.75 17.77 5.29
C LYS A 318 -5.99 18.77 6.18
N ILE A 319 -6.59 19.18 7.30
CA ILE A 319 -5.92 20.06 8.27
C ILE A 319 -4.73 19.36 8.91
N SER A 320 -4.85 18.07 9.27
CA SER A 320 -3.77 17.29 9.87
C SER A 320 -2.60 17.06 8.90
N GLU A 321 -2.89 16.74 7.64
CA GLU A 321 -1.91 16.59 6.57
C GLU A 321 -1.22 17.93 6.26
N ALA A 322 -1.97 19.03 6.21
CA ALA A 322 -1.40 20.36 6.02
C ALA A 322 -0.52 20.79 7.20
N ARG A 323 -0.94 20.50 8.44
CA ARG A 323 -0.13 20.73 9.66
C ARG A 323 1.13 19.89 9.64
N PHE A 324 1.02 18.60 9.31
CA PHE A 324 2.16 17.69 9.19
C PHE A 324 3.14 18.14 8.12
N ASN A 325 2.66 18.49 6.92
CA ASN A 325 3.49 19.02 5.83
C ASN A 325 4.15 20.35 6.21
N LYS A 326 3.47 21.21 6.97
CA LYS A 326 4.02 22.47 7.46
C LYS A 326 5.12 22.22 8.52
N LEU A 327 4.91 21.26 9.42
CA LEU A 327 5.92 20.81 10.39
C LEU A 327 7.14 20.21 9.68
N LEU A 328 6.93 19.38 8.66
CA LEU A 328 8.00 18.80 7.84
C LEU A 328 8.83 19.92 7.16
N ARG A 329 8.15 20.92 6.60
CA ARG A 329 8.82 22.09 6.00
C ARG A 329 9.60 22.91 7.02
N TYR A 330 9.07 23.14 8.21
CA TYR A 330 9.80 23.86 9.26
C TYR A 330 10.99 23.07 9.80
N ALA A 331 10.85 21.75 9.98
CA ALA A 331 11.96 20.88 10.35
C ALA A 331 13.06 20.87 9.27
N LEU A 332 12.67 20.81 7.99
CA LEU A 332 13.60 20.85 6.86
C LEU A 332 14.32 22.21 6.78
N MET A 333 13.61 23.33 6.92
CA MET A 333 14.22 24.67 6.94
C MET A 333 15.13 24.88 8.16
N GLY A 334 14.77 24.34 9.33
CA GLY A 334 15.62 24.34 10.52
C GLY A 334 16.92 23.57 10.31
N SER A 335 16.87 22.43 9.60
CA SER A 335 18.06 21.65 9.25
C SER A 335 18.99 22.37 8.27
N VAL A 336 18.44 23.11 7.29
CA VAL A 336 19.23 23.92 6.34
C VAL A 336 19.90 25.10 7.05
N ALA A 337 19.19 25.78 7.96
CA ALA A 337 19.75 26.88 8.75
C ALA A 337 20.88 26.40 9.70
N ALA A 338 20.70 25.26 10.36
CA ALA A 338 21.75 24.64 11.18
C ALA A 338 22.97 24.24 10.32
N GLY A 339 22.74 23.72 9.11
CA GLY A 339 23.81 23.42 8.15
C GLY A 339 24.61 24.65 7.71
N LEU A 340 23.94 25.79 7.47
CA LEU A 340 24.62 27.04 7.09
C LEU A 340 25.45 27.65 8.23
N VAL A 341 24.98 27.56 9.48
CA VAL A 341 25.75 28.00 10.66
C VAL A 341 26.97 27.12 10.89
N LEU A 342 26.82 25.79 10.76
CA LEU A 342 27.93 24.85 10.86
C LEU A 342 28.94 25.05 9.72
N ALA A 343 28.49 25.35 8.50
CA ALA A 343 29.36 25.68 7.38
C ALA A 343 30.14 26.99 7.64
N GLY A 344 29.49 28.03 8.18
CA GLY A 344 30.16 29.29 8.55
C GLY A 344 31.24 29.12 9.62
N LEU A 345 30.96 28.34 10.66
CA LEU A 345 31.94 28.00 11.71
C LEU A 345 33.07 27.10 11.18
N ALA A 346 32.78 26.20 10.23
CA ALA A 346 33.79 25.40 9.57
C ALA A 346 34.73 26.26 8.72
N VAL A 347 34.22 27.30 8.05
CA VAL A 347 35.05 28.23 7.25
C VAL A 347 35.98 29.04 8.14
N THR A 348 35.52 29.55 9.28
CA THR A 348 36.39 30.31 10.21
C THR A 348 37.42 29.43 10.89
N ALA A 349 37.05 28.20 11.26
CA ALA A 349 37.98 27.20 11.78
C ALA A 349 39.01 26.76 10.72
N TRP A 350 38.58 26.60 9.47
CA TRP A 350 39.46 26.26 8.34
C TRP A 350 40.46 27.39 8.05
N ASP A 351 40.03 28.64 8.09
CA ASP A 351 40.90 29.81 7.88
C ASP A 351 41.92 30.01 9.04
N ALA A 352 41.52 29.72 10.27
CA ALA A 352 42.43 29.72 11.42
C ALA A 352 43.45 28.57 11.35
N ALA A 353 43.00 27.36 10.98
CA ALA A 353 43.87 26.20 10.78
C ALA A 353 44.85 26.43 9.62
N ARG A 354 44.41 27.06 8.54
CA ARG A 354 45.26 27.40 7.38
C ARG A 354 46.38 28.38 7.76
N ARG A 355 46.08 29.42 8.54
CA ARG A 355 47.09 30.38 9.02
C ARG A 355 48.11 29.72 9.96
N ALA A 356 47.68 28.79 10.81
CA ALA A 356 48.59 28.02 11.66
C ALA A 356 49.50 27.07 10.84
N ASP A 357 48.95 26.44 9.79
CA ASP A 357 49.71 25.57 8.87
C ASP A 357 50.75 26.35 8.05
N GLU A 358 50.43 27.57 7.60
CA GLU A 358 51.37 28.46 6.90
C GLU A 358 52.53 28.91 7.81
N GLN A 359 52.25 29.25 9.08
CA GLN A 359 53.30 29.58 10.05
C GLN A 359 54.22 28.39 10.36
N LYS A 360 53.64 27.19 10.50
CA LYS A 360 54.40 25.95 10.71
C LYS A 360 55.30 25.64 9.50
N LYS A 361 54.77 25.77 8.28
CA LYS A 361 55.56 25.61 7.04
C LYS A 361 56.74 26.56 6.96
N HIS A 362 56.56 27.84 7.34
CA HIS A 362 57.67 28.80 7.34
C HIS A 362 58.78 28.43 8.34
N ALA A 363 58.42 27.97 9.54
CA ALA A 363 59.40 27.52 10.53
C ALA A 363 60.17 26.27 10.04
N GLU A 364 59.47 25.29 9.47
CA GLU A 364 60.09 24.06 8.95
C GLU A 364 60.99 24.32 7.72
N ILE A 365 60.60 25.23 6.82
CA ILE A 365 61.45 25.68 5.70
C ILE A 365 62.71 26.40 6.21
N SER A 366 62.60 27.24 7.24
CA SER A 366 63.77 27.91 7.84
C SER A 366 64.75 26.89 8.41
N GLU A 367 64.24 25.82 9.03
CA GLU A 367 65.06 24.76 9.59
C GLU A 367 65.76 23.94 8.50
N ILE A 368 65.05 23.62 7.40
CA ILE A 368 65.64 22.96 6.23
C ILE A 368 66.80 23.79 5.65
N ASN A 369 66.62 25.12 5.53
CA ASN A 369 67.67 26.00 5.04
C ASN A 369 68.89 26.05 6.00
N ALA A 370 68.66 26.03 7.31
CA ALA A 370 69.75 25.98 8.28
C ALA A 370 70.55 24.68 8.18
N LEU A 371 69.88 23.53 8.04
CA LEU A 371 70.50 22.22 7.85
C LEU A 371 71.30 22.15 6.54
N ALA A 372 70.74 22.68 5.44
CA ALA A 372 71.42 22.73 4.14
C ALA A 372 72.69 23.61 4.18
N ASN A 373 72.61 24.78 4.81
CA ASN A 373 73.78 25.68 4.98
C ASN A 373 74.84 25.05 5.90
N SER A 374 74.40 24.30 6.92
CA SER A 374 75.30 23.55 7.81
C SER A 374 76.04 22.44 7.05
N SER A 375 75.32 21.69 6.21
CA SER A 375 75.90 20.66 5.33
C SER A 375 76.97 21.26 4.40
N GLU A 376 76.68 22.41 3.78
CA GLU A 376 77.62 23.11 2.90
C GLU A 376 78.88 23.57 3.65
N ALA A 377 78.73 24.17 4.83
CA ALA A 377 79.85 24.62 5.65
C ALA A 377 80.74 23.46 6.13
N LEU A 378 80.14 22.35 6.56
CA LEU A 378 80.87 21.14 6.99
C LEU A 378 81.61 20.46 5.82
N SER A 379 81.03 20.50 4.62
CA SER A 379 81.68 20.01 3.40
C SER A 379 82.92 20.82 3.04
N VAL A 380 82.85 22.16 3.14
CA VAL A 380 84.01 23.05 2.94
C VAL A 380 85.09 22.83 4.00
N ALA A 381 84.71 22.48 5.23
CA ALA A 381 85.63 22.16 6.31
C ALA A 381 86.24 20.73 6.23
N GLY A 382 85.87 19.93 5.23
CA GLY A 382 86.39 18.57 5.01
C GLY A 382 85.78 17.48 5.90
N GLN A 383 84.68 17.76 6.59
CA GLN A 383 83.95 16.82 7.47
C GLN A 383 82.79 16.16 6.71
N TYR A 384 83.12 15.34 5.72
CA TYR A 384 82.17 14.79 4.75
C TYR A 384 81.04 13.91 5.32
N PRO A 385 81.28 13.01 6.31
CA PRO A 385 80.21 12.18 6.87
C PRO A 385 79.12 13.03 7.56
N ASP A 386 79.53 14.05 8.31
CA ASP A 386 78.60 14.93 9.01
C ASP A 386 77.86 15.85 8.04
N ALA A 387 78.55 16.32 6.98
CA ALA A 387 77.93 17.07 5.89
C ALA A 387 76.82 16.26 5.18
N LEU A 388 77.07 14.97 4.89
CA LEU A 388 76.07 14.09 4.28
C LEU A 388 74.88 13.82 5.21
N ILE A 389 75.12 13.62 6.50
CA ILE A 389 74.05 13.41 7.49
C ILE A 389 73.14 14.66 7.57
N GLU A 390 73.72 15.85 7.65
CA GLU A 390 72.94 17.10 7.70
C GLU A 390 72.19 17.36 6.37
N GLY A 391 72.80 17.04 5.23
CA GLY A 391 72.15 17.14 3.91
C GLY A 391 70.99 16.15 3.74
N LEU A 392 71.14 14.91 4.24
CA LEU A 392 70.08 13.90 4.26
C LEU A 392 68.95 14.28 5.22
N LYS A 393 69.26 14.84 6.40
CA LYS A 393 68.24 15.37 7.32
C LYS A 393 67.43 16.48 6.66
N ALA A 394 68.08 17.42 5.98
CA ALA A 394 67.40 18.46 5.21
C ALA A 394 66.50 17.87 4.11
N GLY A 395 67.00 16.86 3.39
CA GLY A 395 66.26 16.16 2.33
C GLY A 395 65.03 15.37 2.81
N VAL A 396 65.18 14.60 3.89
CA VAL A 396 64.08 13.83 4.51
C VAL A 396 63.01 14.78 5.04
N LYS A 397 63.43 15.88 5.67
CA LYS A 397 62.49 16.88 6.19
C LYS A 397 61.76 17.61 5.06
N LEU A 398 62.45 17.95 3.96
CA LEU A 398 61.82 18.48 2.75
C LEU A 398 60.79 17.52 2.15
N LYS A 399 61.11 16.21 2.05
CA LYS A 399 60.18 15.18 1.57
C LYS A 399 58.93 15.06 2.46
N SER A 400 59.07 15.25 3.78
CA SER A 400 57.94 15.22 4.72
C SER A 400 56.96 16.39 4.55
N ILE A 401 57.42 17.51 3.98
CA ILE A 401 56.60 18.72 3.74
C ILE A 401 55.97 18.72 2.34
N ALA A 402 56.49 17.92 1.39
CA ALA A 402 56.14 17.90 -0.04
C ALA A 402 54.70 17.45 -0.39
N GLY A 403 53.77 17.48 0.56
CA GLY A 403 52.33 17.42 0.32
C GLY A 403 51.69 18.78 -0.04
N GLY A 404 52.45 19.87 -0.16
CA GLY A 404 51.94 21.18 -0.60
C GLY A 404 53.08 22.17 -0.94
N ALA A 405 52.80 23.10 -1.86
CA ALA A 405 53.75 24.01 -2.53
C ALA A 405 54.88 24.57 -1.64
N THR A 406 56.04 23.92 -1.67
CA THR A 406 57.30 24.45 -1.13
C THR A 406 57.98 25.33 -2.18
N ASP A 407 58.60 26.43 -1.75
CA ASP A 407 59.35 27.37 -2.60
C ASP A 407 60.35 26.62 -3.49
N THR A 408 60.22 26.81 -4.81
CA THR A 408 61.04 26.16 -5.85
C THR A 408 62.53 26.37 -5.59
N LEU A 409 62.90 27.49 -4.96
CA LEU A 409 64.28 27.81 -4.59
C LEU A 409 64.81 26.90 -3.47
N THR A 410 64.01 26.59 -2.45
CA THR A 410 64.39 25.67 -1.37
C THR A 410 64.54 24.25 -1.90
N GLN A 411 63.61 23.79 -2.74
CA GLN A 411 63.73 22.49 -3.39
C GLN A 411 65.01 22.36 -4.22
N MET A 412 65.30 23.35 -5.08
CA MET A 412 66.51 23.33 -5.91
C MET A 412 67.79 23.35 -5.07
N ARG A 413 67.83 24.12 -3.98
CA ARG A 413 68.99 24.17 -3.08
C ARG A 413 69.21 22.85 -2.35
N THR A 414 68.18 22.30 -1.71
CA THR A 414 68.31 21.02 -1.01
C THR A 414 68.63 19.87 -1.97
N LEU A 415 68.06 19.89 -3.19
CA LEU A 415 68.38 18.92 -4.24
C LEU A 415 69.83 19.05 -4.71
N ALA A 416 70.34 20.28 -4.89
CA ALA A 416 71.73 20.52 -5.25
C ALA A 416 72.69 20.07 -4.13
N THR A 417 72.39 20.36 -2.86
CA THR A 417 73.17 19.88 -1.71
C THR A 417 73.17 18.35 -1.62
N LEU A 418 72.01 17.71 -1.81
CA LEU A 418 71.89 16.25 -1.88
C LEU A 418 72.65 15.68 -3.07
N GLN A 419 72.54 16.27 -4.26
CA GLN A 419 73.26 15.83 -5.45
C GLN A 419 74.77 16.01 -5.28
N GLN A 420 75.22 17.08 -4.63
CA GLN A 420 76.63 17.30 -4.34
C GLN A 420 77.15 16.30 -3.30
N ALA A 421 76.34 15.95 -2.30
CA ALA A 421 76.66 14.93 -1.29
C ALA A 421 76.57 13.48 -1.83
N VAL A 422 75.73 13.22 -2.84
CA VAL A 422 75.49 11.88 -3.41
C VAL A 422 76.35 11.60 -4.65
N TYR A 423 76.71 12.60 -5.47
CA TYR A 423 77.24 12.36 -6.83
C TYR A 423 78.59 12.96 -7.22
N LEU A 424 79.26 13.81 -6.41
CA LEU A 424 80.47 14.48 -6.90
C LEU A 424 81.66 14.45 -5.93
N GLN A 425 82.49 13.39 -6.03
CA GLN A 425 83.88 13.49 -6.52
C GLN A 425 84.34 12.18 -7.19
N PRO A 426 85.08 12.23 -8.33
CA PRO A 426 85.56 11.03 -9.05
C PRO A 426 86.53 10.11 -8.30
N LYS A 427 86.88 10.42 -7.05
CA LYS A 427 87.95 9.75 -6.28
C LYS A 427 87.53 9.18 -4.91
N GLU A 428 86.23 9.12 -4.58
CA GLU A 428 85.75 8.55 -3.30
C GLU A 428 85.38 7.05 -3.35
N PRO A 429 85.51 6.32 -2.21
CA PRO A 429 85.25 4.88 -2.10
C PRO A 429 83.76 4.48 -2.22
N LYS A 430 83.51 3.22 -2.63
CA LYS A 430 82.24 2.67 -3.14
C LYS A 430 81.00 2.74 -2.22
N GLU A 431 81.12 3.17 -0.97
CA GLU A 431 80.12 2.90 0.08
C GLU A 431 78.90 3.84 0.08
N ASN A 432 78.92 4.95 -0.67
CA ASN A 432 77.87 5.99 -0.63
C ASN A 432 76.98 6.09 -1.89
N ARG A 433 76.81 5.00 -2.66
CA ARG A 433 75.88 4.98 -3.83
C ARG A 433 74.58 4.25 -3.49
N ALA A 434 73.43 4.79 -3.90
CA ALA A 434 72.17 4.04 -3.93
C ALA A 434 72.27 2.99 -5.04
N ILE A 435 72.48 1.74 -4.64
CA ILE A 435 72.76 0.61 -5.52
C ILE A 435 71.55 -0.32 -5.46
N GLU A 436 71.11 -0.80 -6.61
CA GLU A 436 70.20 -1.95 -6.70
C GLU A 436 70.79 -3.10 -5.86
N VAL A 437 70.13 -3.44 -4.75
CA VAL A 437 70.67 -4.43 -3.81
C VAL A 437 70.40 -5.85 -4.32
N ASN A 438 69.28 -6.07 -5.03
CA ASN A 438 68.92 -7.38 -5.55
C ASN A 438 67.78 -7.30 -6.59
N THR A 439 67.75 -8.26 -7.53
CA THR A 439 66.64 -8.50 -8.46
C THR A 439 66.18 -9.96 -8.33
N LEU A 440 64.91 -10.16 -7.99
CA LEU A 440 64.33 -11.49 -7.72
C LEU A 440 63.72 -12.07 -9.00
N GLU A 441 64.51 -12.84 -9.75
CA GLU A 441 64.09 -13.49 -10.99
C GLU A 441 63.47 -14.87 -10.72
N GLY A 442 62.34 -15.19 -11.37
CA GLY A 442 61.78 -16.54 -11.30
C GLY A 442 60.31 -16.71 -11.66
N HIS A 443 59.52 -15.64 -11.73
CA HIS A 443 58.18 -15.69 -12.35
C HIS A 443 58.29 -15.66 -13.87
N SER A 444 57.49 -16.46 -14.57
CA SER A 444 57.52 -16.53 -16.04
C SER A 444 56.53 -15.58 -16.74
N HIS A 445 55.78 -14.80 -15.97
CA HIS A 445 54.84 -13.80 -16.47
C HIS A 445 54.70 -12.62 -15.49
N TRP A 446 53.97 -11.58 -15.90
CA TRP A 446 53.59 -10.42 -15.08
C TRP A 446 53.09 -10.81 -13.69
N LEU A 447 53.50 -10.01 -12.71
CA LEU A 447 53.09 -10.12 -11.32
C LEU A 447 51.79 -9.36 -11.09
N TYR A 448 50.92 -9.91 -10.24
CA TYR A 448 49.67 -9.28 -9.85
C TYR A 448 49.73 -8.65 -8.46
N SER A 449 50.50 -9.22 -7.55
CA SER A 449 50.57 -8.74 -6.18
C SER A 449 51.91 -9.11 -5.54
N VAL A 450 52.42 -8.22 -4.67
CA VAL A 450 53.60 -8.43 -3.84
C VAL A 450 53.32 -7.95 -2.42
N VAL A 451 53.74 -8.72 -1.42
CA VAL A 451 53.47 -8.42 -0.01
C VAL A 451 54.62 -8.89 0.87
N PHE A 452 55.05 -8.04 1.80
CA PHE A 452 56.01 -8.42 2.84
C PHE A 452 55.31 -9.23 3.94
N SER A 453 56.01 -10.19 4.53
CA SER A 453 55.59 -10.76 5.80
C SER A 453 55.65 -9.69 6.90
N PRO A 454 54.83 -9.79 7.97
CA PRO A 454 54.83 -8.83 9.07
C PRO A 454 56.19 -8.64 9.76
N ASP A 455 57.04 -9.68 9.74
CA ASP A 455 58.40 -9.64 10.27
C ASP A 455 59.44 -9.04 9.30
N GLY A 456 59.06 -8.73 8.07
CA GLY A 456 59.92 -8.18 7.02
C GLY A 456 60.99 -9.15 6.49
N GLN A 457 60.97 -10.43 6.86
CA GLN A 457 61.99 -11.41 6.47
C GLN A 457 61.66 -12.14 5.16
N LYS A 458 60.36 -12.22 4.81
CA LYS A 458 59.88 -12.88 3.61
C LYS A 458 59.09 -11.93 2.73
N LEU A 459 59.08 -12.23 1.44
CA LEU A 459 58.20 -11.58 0.47
C LEU A 459 57.34 -12.67 -0.18
N ALA A 460 56.05 -12.43 -0.35
CA ALA A 460 55.21 -13.25 -1.22
C ALA A 460 54.85 -12.47 -2.49
N SER A 461 54.92 -13.14 -3.63
CA SER A 461 54.49 -12.59 -4.93
C SER A 461 53.55 -13.56 -5.62
N SER A 462 52.53 -13.06 -6.29
CA SER A 462 51.65 -13.84 -7.17
C SER A 462 51.72 -13.32 -8.60
N GLY A 463 51.59 -14.20 -9.59
CA GLY A 463 51.70 -13.84 -11.01
C GLY A 463 50.72 -14.57 -11.92
N LEU A 464 50.68 -14.12 -13.18
CA LEU A 464 49.90 -14.77 -14.26
C LEU A 464 50.50 -16.13 -14.68
N ASP A 465 51.66 -16.49 -14.17
CA ASP A 465 52.18 -17.85 -14.28
C ASP A 465 51.46 -18.84 -13.36
N ASN A 466 50.41 -18.41 -12.66
CA ASN A 466 49.54 -19.21 -11.81
C ASN A 466 50.26 -19.76 -10.57
N THR A 467 51.34 -19.07 -10.18
CA THR A 467 52.13 -19.40 -9.01
C THR A 467 52.18 -18.27 -8.00
N ILE A 468 52.32 -18.66 -6.74
CA ILE A 468 52.68 -17.78 -5.64
C ILE A 468 54.07 -18.19 -5.18
N LYS A 469 55.04 -17.27 -5.24
CA LYS A 469 56.40 -17.51 -4.77
C LYS A 469 56.64 -16.80 -3.46
N ILE A 470 57.27 -17.50 -2.52
CA ILE A 470 57.72 -16.94 -1.26
C ILE A 470 59.24 -16.82 -1.34
N TRP A 471 59.76 -15.62 -1.13
CA TRP A 471 61.16 -15.26 -1.23
C TRP A 471 61.73 -14.99 0.15
N ASP A 472 62.97 -15.40 0.33
CA ASP A 472 63.81 -14.96 1.44
C ASP A 472 64.48 -13.65 1.02
N ILE A 473 64.24 -12.58 1.77
CA ILE A 473 64.72 -11.24 1.39
C ILE A 473 66.25 -11.14 1.53
N THR A 474 66.83 -11.84 2.50
CA THR A 474 68.28 -11.81 2.77
C THR A 474 69.07 -12.51 1.67
N THR A 475 68.56 -13.62 1.14
CA THR A 475 69.24 -14.44 0.13
C THR A 475 68.77 -14.17 -1.29
N GLY A 476 67.60 -13.56 -1.46
CA GLY A 476 66.95 -13.33 -2.75
C GLY A 476 66.47 -14.60 -3.46
N LYS A 477 66.40 -15.72 -2.74
CA LYS A 477 65.98 -17.01 -3.32
C LYS A 477 64.51 -17.28 -3.04
N ALA A 478 63.84 -17.90 -4.01
CA ALA A 478 62.51 -18.45 -3.80
C ALA A 478 62.60 -19.65 -2.85
N ILE A 479 62.02 -19.53 -1.65
CA ILE A 479 61.93 -20.57 -0.63
C ILE A 479 60.86 -21.60 -1.03
N LYS A 480 59.72 -21.12 -1.55
CA LYS A 480 58.58 -21.97 -1.90
C LYS A 480 57.83 -21.44 -3.11
N THR A 481 57.25 -22.35 -3.89
CA THR A 481 56.30 -22.05 -4.96
C THR A 481 55.00 -22.80 -4.66
N LEU A 482 53.89 -22.08 -4.60
CA LEU A 482 52.53 -22.59 -4.36
C LEU A 482 51.70 -22.37 -5.63
N ALA A 483 50.67 -23.20 -5.85
CA ALA A 483 49.75 -23.05 -6.97
C ALA A 483 48.58 -22.14 -6.59
N GLY A 484 48.36 -21.04 -7.31
CA GLY A 484 47.32 -20.07 -6.97
C GLY A 484 47.43 -18.77 -7.76
N HIS A 485 46.33 -18.01 -7.82
CA HIS A 485 46.18 -16.88 -8.74
C HIS A 485 45.81 -15.58 -8.02
N SER A 486 45.78 -14.49 -8.81
CA SER A 486 45.22 -13.13 -8.62
C SER A 486 45.66 -12.28 -7.43
N SER A 487 45.57 -12.78 -6.18
CA SER A 487 45.82 -11.95 -4.99
C SER A 487 46.46 -12.76 -3.87
N VAL A 488 47.34 -12.14 -3.08
CA VAL A 488 48.05 -12.78 -1.98
C VAL A 488 48.20 -11.85 -0.78
N VAL A 489 47.99 -12.37 0.44
CA VAL A 489 48.12 -11.61 1.68
C VAL A 489 48.57 -12.51 2.84
N PHE A 490 49.48 -12.00 3.68
CA PHE A 490 49.84 -12.66 4.93
C PHE A 490 48.80 -12.40 6.01
N SER A 491 48.57 -13.39 6.88
CA SER A 491 47.88 -13.15 8.15
C SER A 491 48.73 -12.23 9.04
N PRO A 492 48.11 -11.46 9.97
CA PRO A 492 48.84 -10.58 10.87
C PRO A 492 49.92 -11.27 11.72
N ASP A 493 49.73 -12.56 12.03
CA ASP A 493 50.70 -13.40 12.74
C ASP A 493 51.83 -13.96 11.84
N GLY A 494 51.75 -13.76 10.52
CA GLY A 494 52.71 -14.24 9.52
C GLY A 494 52.70 -15.76 9.29
N GLN A 495 51.82 -16.52 9.93
CA GLN A 495 51.81 -17.99 9.87
C GLN A 495 51.02 -18.54 8.67
N LYS A 496 50.01 -17.79 8.23
CA LYS A 496 49.11 -18.18 7.13
C LYS A 496 49.25 -17.21 5.96
N LEU A 497 48.91 -17.74 4.79
CA LEU A 497 48.76 -16.95 3.56
C LEU A 497 47.35 -17.18 3.03
N ALA A 498 46.65 -16.12 2.66
CA ALA A 498 45.42 -16.24 1.87
C ALA A 498 45.71 -15.86 0.43
N SER A 499 45.13 -16.63 -0.50
CA SER A 499 45.18 -16.33 -1.93
C SER A 499 43.82 -16.44 -2.57
N GLY A 500 43.36 -15.40 -3.26
CA GLY A 500 42.11 -15.41 -4.03
C GLY A 500 42.38 -15.71 -5.49
N SER A 501 41.75 -16.73 -6.06
CA SER A 501 42.08 -17.30 -7.36
C SER A 501 41.03 -17.02 -8.45
N GLY A 502 41.45 -17.14 -9.72
CA GLY A 502 40.56 -17.12 -10.89
C GLY A 502 39.65 -18.35 -10.99
N ASP A 503 39.89 -19.40 -10.20
CA ASP A 503 39.02 -20.59 -10.07
C ASP A 503 37.79 -20.35 -9.17
N ASN A 504 37.54 -19.08 -8.81
CA ASN A 504 36.45 -18.62 -7.94
C ASN A 504 36.60 -19.05 -6.47
N THR A 505 37.75 -19.59 -6.08
CA THR A 505 38.02 -20.02 -4.70
C THR A 505 39.08 -19.16 -4.03
N ILE A 506 39.08 -19.23 -2.69
CA ILE A 506 40.15 -18.68 -1.87
C ILE A 506 40.83 -19.85 -1.18
N LYS A 507 42.16 -19.88 -1.20
CA LYS A 507 42.94 -20.89 -0.48
C LYS A 507 43.68 -20.25 0.67
N ILE A 508 43.63 -20.89 1.83
CA ILE A 508 44.45 -20.55 2.99
C ILE A 508 45.57 -21.57 3.07
N TRP A 509 46.80 -21.08 3.09
CA TRP A 509 48.02 -21.86 3.11
C TRP A 509 48.70 -21.73 4.46
N ASP A 510 49.24 -22.83 4.94
CA ASP A 510 50.19 -22.84 6.04
C ASP A 510 51.59 -22.55 5.48
N ILE A 511 52.24 -21.49 5.94
CA ILE A 511 53.56 -21.08 5.41
C ILE A 511 54.63 -22.13 5.75
N ALA A 512 54.62 -22.67 6.96
CA ALA A 512 55.63 -23.60 7.46
C ALA A 512 55.66 -24.89 6.63
N THR A 513 54.49 -25.46 6.36
CA THR A 513 54.32 -26.72 5.63
C THR A 513 54.16 -26.49 4.11
N GLY A 514 53.67 -25.33 3.68
CA GLY A 514 53.35 -25.03 2.28
C GLY A 514 52.08 -25.72 1.77
N LYS A 515 51.24 -26.28 2.67
CA LYS A 515 50.01 -26.98 2.31
C LYS A 515 48.81 -26.05 2.39
N ALA A 516 47.85 -26.24 1.48
CA ALA A 516 46.54 -25.61 1.60
C ALA A 516 45.78 -26.24 2.77
N ILE A 517 45.46 -25.44 3.78
CA ILE A 517 44.72 -25.85 4.99
C ILE A 517 43.21 -25.82 4.72
N LYS A 518 42.74 -24.81 3.98
CA LYS A 518 41.31 -24.58 3.73
C LYS A 518 41.12 -24.03 2.32
N THR A 519 40.07 -24.50 1.64
CA THR A 519 39.57 -23.89 0.40
C THR A 519 38.18 -23.34 0.70
N LEU A 520 38.00 -22.04 0.50
CA LEU A 520 36.73 -21.35 0.66
C LEU A 520 36.10 -21.23 -0.73
N SER A 521 34.92 -21.83 -0.87
CA SER A 521 34.13 -21.81 -2.10
C SER A 521 32.82 -21.09 -1.83
N GLY A 522 32.36 -20.28 -2.79
CA GLY A 522 31.10 -19.54 -2.65
C GLY A 522 31.02 -18.28 -3.52
N HIS A 523 32.13 -17.80 -4.07
CA HIS A 523 32.11 -16.83 -5.15
C HIS A 523 31.74 -17.51 -6.47
N SER A 524 31.01 -16.81 -7.34
CA SER A 524 30.59 -17.31 -8.65
C SER A 524 31.46 -16.79 -9.81
N SER A 525 32.52 -16.04 -9.50
CA SER A 525 33.49 -15.48 -10.45
C SER A 525 34.85 -15.28 -9.76
N ALA A 526 35.86 -14.89 -10.53
CA ALA A 526 37.26 -14.77 -10.09
C ALA A 526 37.40 -13.87 -8.85
N VAL A 527 38.17 -14.33 -7.87
CA VAL A 527 38.47 -13.55 -6.67
C VAL A 527 39.67 -12.65 -6.94
N ASN A 528 39.43 -11.35 -6.97
CA ASN A 528 40.42 -10.36 -7.39
C ASN A 528 41.20 -9.76 -6.21
N SER A 529 40.64 -9.82 -5.00
CA SER A 529 41.28 -9.27 -3.80
C SER A 529 40.90 -10.07 -2.55
N VAL A 530 41.86 -10.22 -1.64
CA VAL A 530 41.69 -10.84 -0.32
C VAL A 530 42.45 -10.03 0.74
N VAL A 531 41.88 -9.91 1.94
CA VAL A 531 42.54 -9.24 3.07
C VAL A 531 42.11 -9.87 4.39
N PHE A 532 43.07 -10.05 5.30
CA PHE A 532 42.78 -10.45 6.68
C PHE A 532 42.34 -9.24 7.52
N SER A 533 41.42 -9.46 8.45
CA SER A 533 41.17 -8.50 9.51
C SER A 533 42.43 -8.30 10.38
N PRO A 534 42.60 -7.14 11.03
CA PRO A 534 43.76 -6.88 11.89
C PRO A 534 43.95 -7.90 13.03
N ASP A 535 42.86 -8.48 13.53
CA ASP A 535 42.88 -9.55 14.54
C ASP A 535 43.16 -10.95 13.96
N GLY A 536 43.23 -11.09 12.63
CA GLY A 536 43.46 -12.34 11.92
C GLY A 536 42.30 -13.34 11.97
N GLN A 537 41.16 -12.98 12.56
CA GLN A 537 40.02 -13.89 12.76
C GLN A 537 39.10 -13.98 11.56
N LYS A 538 39.10 -12.98 10.67
CA LYS A 538 38.22 -12.92 9.51
C LYS A 538 39.01 -12.66 8.25
N LEU A 539 38.44 -13.11 7.14
CA LEU A 539 38.93 -12.78 5.81
C LEU A 539 37.83 -12.06 5.03
N ALA A 540 38.17 -10.97 4.36
CA ALA A 540 37.31 -10.34 3.38
C ALA A 540 37.83 -10.63 1.97
N SER A 541 36.92 -10.90 1.04
CA SER A 541 37.24 -11.12 -0.37
C SER A 541 36.34 -10.33 -1.31
N GLY A 542 36.93 -9.78 -2.37
CA GLY A 542 36.22 -9.13 -3.46
C GLY A 542 36.35 -9.93 -4.76
N SER A 543 35.23 -10.17 -5.44
CA SER A 543 35.17 -10.99 -6.65
C SER A 543 34.56 -10.23 -7.83
N GLY A 544 34.86 -10.71 -9.05
CA GLY A 544 34.17 -10.31 -10.28
C GLY A 544 32.70 -10.72 -10.34
N ASP A 545 32.15 -11.38 -9.32
CA ASP A 545 30.71 -11.63 -9.18
C ASP A 545 29.95 -10.43 -8.61
N ASN A 546 30.62 -9.29 -8.49
CA ASN A 546 30.13 -8.04 -7.93
C ASN A 546 29.76 -8.13 -6.44
N THR A 547 30.30 -9.11 -5.71
CA THR A 547 30.08 -9.26 -4.27
C THR A 547 31.37 -9.19 -3.46
N ILE A 548 31.21 -8.74 -2.21
CA ILE A 548 32.21 -8.88 -1.16
C ILE A 548 31.69 -9.94 -0.19
N LYS A 549 32.53 -10.91 0.17
CA LYS A 549 32.21 -11.94 1.18
C LYS A 549 33.15 -11.84 2.36
N ILE A 550 32.59 -12.06 3.54
CA ILE A 550 33.33 -12.15 4.81
C ILE A 550 33.31 -13.61 5.24
N TRP A 551 34.47 -14.15 5.59
CA TRP A 551 34.69 -15.53 5.96
C TRP A 551 35.21 -15.63 7.39
N ASP A 552 34.75 -16.69 8.08
CA ASP A 552 35.21 -17.14 9.39
C ASP A 552 36.30 -18.24 9.24
#